data_AF-A0A0L0MJ45-F1
#
_entry.id   AF-A0A0L0MJ45-F1
#
_cell.length_a   1.000
_cell.length_b   1.000
_cell.length_c   1.000
_cell.angle_alpha   90.00
_cell.angle_beta   90.00
_cell.angle_gamma   90.00
#
_symmetry.space_group_name_H-M   'P 1'
#
loop_
_entity.id
_entity.type
_entity.pdbx_description
1 polymer ?
#
loop_
_entity_poly.entity_id
_entity_poly.type
_entity_poly.pdbx_seq_one_letter_code
_entity_poly.pdbx_strand_id
1 'polypeptide(L)'
;EKGKQMKKNINQKPSKHLMITIILLFFSFCLGTYVWIHHQTLIETEKQITHHHKRLENQSINLQAIQKQLHQNQNELKKESPTQNNEFIEKLQTQLQPPLETLPTLSKPNNEEESLFQPTDPQKFLSFQQLIGFKEEFQAVEGFLNYFKNKENYQGIGEVESPLGILMYGVPGTGKTTLARTLAKETSNLPFFEVSSSLFSQKYKGLAPQMVKDLFAAARAAAEKNNGAIIFLDECETIFTDLGTLEAD
;
A
#
# COMPACT_ATOMS: atom_id res chain seq x y z
N GLU A 1 -62.78 -59.36 18.28
CA GLU A 1 -61.86 -59.58 19.42
C GLU A 1 -60.66 -58.67 19.23
N LYS A 2 -60.36 -57.73 20.15
CA LYS A 2 -59.44 -57.97 21.29
C LYS A 2 -58.28 -58.86 20.83
N GLY A 3 -57.03 -58.45 20.74
CA GLY A 3 -56.28 -57.40 21.41
C GLY A 3 -54.79 -57.71 21.17
N LYS A 4 -53.95 -56.68 21.19
CA LYS A 4 -52.87 -56.56 22.18
C LYS A 4 -51.51 -56.95 21.59
N GLN A 5 -50.51 -56.13 21.97
CA GLN A 5 -49.08 -56.23 21.69
C GLN A 5 -48.71 -55.62 20.33
N MET A 6 -47.88 -54.57 20.20
CA MET A 6 -46.77 -54.15 21.04
C MET A 6 -46.61 -52.61 20.99
N LYS A 7 -46.79 -51.93 22.12
CA LYS A 7 -46.13 -50.64 22.37
C LYS A 7 -44.94 -50.95 23.29
N LYS A 8 -43.76 -51.19 22.72
CA LYS A 8 -42.50 -51.20 23.49
C LYS A 8 -41.94 -49.77 23.47
N ASN A 9 -41.83 -49.23 24.68
CA ASN A 9 -41.18 -47.97 25.02
C ASN A 9 -39.84 -47.76 24.30
N ILE A 10 -39.77 -46.75 23.44
CA ILE A 10 -38.51 -46.10 23.06
C ILE A 10 -38.47 -44.78 23.81
N ASN A 11 -38.11 -44.84 25.09
CA ASN A 11 -37.82 -43.64 25.86
C ASN A 11 -36.79 -43.97 26.95
N GLN A 12 -35.60 -44.41 26.53
CA GLN A 12 -34.45 -44.46 27.42
C GLN A 12 -33.76 -43.09 27.37
N LYS A 13 -33.98 -42.30 28.43
CA LYS A 13 -33.30 -41.03 28.67
C LYS A 13 -31.78 -41.27 28.75
N PRO A 14 -30.93 -40.50 28.03
CA PRO A 14 -29.49 -40.74 28.04
C PRO A 14 -28.95 -40.66 29.47
N SER A 15 -28.15 -41.65 29.86
CA SER A 15 -27.56 -41.71 31.20
C SER A 15 -26.72 -40.46 31.46
N LYS A 16 -26.91 -39.80 32.61
CA LYS A 16 -26.18 -38.58 32.98
C LYS A 16 -24.67 -38.75 32.89
N HIS A 17 -24.17 -39.97 33.17
CA HIS A 17 -22.76 -40.32 33.01
C HIS A 17 -22.30 -40.23 31.55
N LEU A 18 -23.11 -40.67 30.59
CA LEU A 18 -22.77 -40.58 29.17
C LEU A 18 -22.61 -39.12 28.71
N MET A 19 -23.50 -38.24 29.18
CA MET A 19 -23.44 -36.82 28.84
C MET A 19 -22.18 -36.13 29.39
N ILE A 20 -21.82 -36.42 30.64
CA ILE A 20 -20.61 -35.86 31.28
C ILE A 20 -19.35 -36.33 30.55
N THR A 21 -19.27 -37.60 30.17
CA THR A 21 -18.11 -38.13 29.43
C THR A 21 -17.96 -37.46 28.05
N ILE A 22 -19.06 -37.21 27.33
CA ILE A 22 -19.02 -36.52 26.03
C ILE A 22 -18.52 -35.08 26.20
N ILE A 23 -18.97 -34.37 27.24
CA ILE A 23 -18.53 -32.99 27.52
C ILE A 23 -17.02 -32.96 27.86
N LEU A 24 -16.54 -33.91 28.67
CA LEU A 24 -15.12 -34.01 29.03
C LEU A 24 -14.25 -34.35 27.80
N LEU A 25 -14.72 -35.23 26.92
CA LEU A 25 -14.04 -35.53 25.66
C LEU A 25 -13.98 -34.31 24.74
N PHE A 26 -15.07 -33.54 24.64
CA PHE A 26 -15.10 -32.31 23.85
C PHE A 26 -14.14 -31.25 24.40
N PHE A 27 -14.10 -31.08 25.71
CA PHE A 27 -13.18 -30.14 26.36
C PHE A 27 -11.72 -30.54 26.16
N SER A 28 -11.40 -31.84 26.30
CA SER A 28 -10.05 -32.35 26.03
C SER A 28 -9.63 -32.14 24.58
N PHE A 29 -10.56 -32.28 23.63
CA PHE A 29 -10.29 -32.03 22.21
C PHE A 29 -10.04 -30.54 21.94
N CYS A 30 -10.86 -29.65 22.49
CA CYS A 30 -10.68 -28.20 22.35
C CYS A 30 -9.38 -27.66 22.97
N LEU A 31 -8.96 -28.19 24.13
CA LEU A 31 -7.66 -27.81 24.71
C LEU A 31 -6.50 -28.27 23.82
N GLY A 32 -6.60 -29.48 23.25
CA GLY A 32 -5.58 -30.00 22.34
C GLY A 32 -5.41 -29.14 21.09
N THR A 33 -6.52 -28.74 20.46
CA THR A 33 -6.47 -27.87 19.27
C THR A 33 -5.97 -26.47 19.61
N TYR A 34 -6.36 -25.89 20.75
CA TYR A 34 -5.86 -24.58 21.18
C TYR A 34 -4.35 -24.57 21.40
N VAL A 35 -3.81 -25.57 22.11
CA VAL A 35 -2.37 -25.69 22.36
C VAL A 35 -1.61 -25.89 21.05
N TRP A 36 -2.14 -26.71 20.13
CA TRP A 36 -1.53 -26.97 18.83
C TRP A 36 -1.49 -25.71 17.94
N ILE A 37 -2.60 -24.96 17.86
CA ILE A 37 -2.67 -23.70 17.11
C ILE A 37 -1.67 -22.70 17.67
N HIS A 38 -1.66 -22.49 18.99
CA HIS A 38 -0.75 -21.54 19.63
C HIS A 38 0.72 -21.96 19.47
N HIS A 39 1.04 -23.26 19.49
CA HIS A 39 2.39 -23.75 19.24
C HIS A 39 2.85 -23.48 17.81
N GLN A 40 1.97 -23.70 16.82
CA GLN A 40 2.25 -23.36 15.42
C GLN A 40 2.49 -21.86 15.25
N THR A 41 1.65 -21.01 15.86
CA THR A 41 1.83 -19.57 15.79
C THR A 41 3.18 -19.14 16.38
N LEU A 42 3.60 -19.76 17.49
CA LEU A 42 4.84 -19.43 18.18
C LEU A 42 6.08 -19.80 17.34
N ILE A 43 6.08 -20.99 16.73
CA ILE A 43 7.16 -21.43 15.82
C ILE A 43 7.30 -20.49 14.63
N GLU A 44 6.18 -20.06 14.05
CA GLU A 44 6.19 -19.18 12.89
C GLU A 44 6.76 -17.78 13.23
N THR A 45 6.40 -17.25 14.41
CA THR A 45 6.96 -15.99 14.89
C THR A 45 8.47 -16.07 15.15
N GLU A 46 8.97 -17.16 15.72
CA GLU A 46 10.41 -17.35 15.96
C GLU A 46 11.20 -17.43 14.65
N LYS A 47 10.67 -18.10 13.62
CA LYS A 47 11.29 -18.17 12.29
C LYS A 47 11.35 -16.79 11.65
N GLN A 48 10.27 -16.01 11.71
CA GLN A 48 10.24 -14.66 11.15
C GLN A 48 11.26 -13.73 11.85
N ILE A 49 11.33 -13.78 13.19
CA ILE A 49 12.29 -13.01 13.98
C ILE A 49 13.73 -13.38 13.59
N THR A 50 14.02 -14.68 13.45
CA THR A 50 15.35 -15.17 13.08
C THR A 50 15.77 -14.70 11.69
N HIS A 51 14.84 -14.74 10.72
CA HIS A 51 15.12 -14.28 9.36
C HIS A 51 15.35 -12.76 9.29
N HIS A 52 14.56 -11.98 10.02
CA HIS A 52 14.78 -10.54 10.15
C HIS A 52 16.12 -10.21 10.81
N HIS A 53 16.52 -10.96 11.84
CA HIS A 53 17.80 -10.74 12.51
C HIS A 53 18.99 -10.97 11.56
N LYS A 54 18.95 -12.03 10.76
CA LYS A 54 19.98 -12.33 9.75
C LYS A 54 20.07 -11.24 8.66
N ARG A 55 18.92 -10.65 8.27
CA ARG A 55 18.89 -9.52 7.33
C ARG A 55 19.54 -8.27 7.92
N LEU A 56 19.32 -7.98 9.20
CA LEU A 56 19.93 -6.83 9.88
C LEU A 56 21.43 -7.01 10.06
N GLU A 57 21.88 -8.22 10.40
CA GLU A 57 23.31 -8.54 10.52
C GLU A 57 24.05 -8.32 9.19
N ASN A 58 23.50 -8.82 8.08
CA ASN A 58 24.08 -8.62 6.75
C ASN A 58 24.15 -7.13 6.34
N GLN A 59 23.14 -6.34 6.72
CA GLN A 59 23.16 -4.89 6.47
C GLN A 59 24.24 -4.18 7.29
N SER A 60 24.41 -4.58 8.55
CA SER A 60 25.45 -4.01 9.43
C SER A 60 26.86 -4.30 8.90
N ILE A 61 27.10 -5.51 8.39
CA ILE A 61 28.39 -5.91 7.79
C ILE A 61 28.69 -5.06 6.55
N ASN A 62 27.69 -4.84 5.69
CA ASN A 62 27.86 -4.02 4.48
C ASN A 62 28.14 -2.55 4.84
N LEU A 63 27.42 -1.99 5.82
CA LEU A 63 27.66 -0.63 6.30
C LEU A 63 29.06 -0.46 6.91
N GLN A 64 29.54 -1.44 7.67
CA GLN A 64 30.91 -1.43 8.21
C GLN A 64 31.96 -1.50 7.11
N ALA A 65 31.73 -2.30 6.06
CA ALA A 65 32.63 -2.37 4.92
C ALA A 65 32.71 -1.03 4.17
N ILE A 66 31.57 -0.37 3.95
CA ILE A 66 31.49 0.95 3.31
C ILE A 66 32.20 2.01 4.18
N GLN A 67 31.99 2.01 5.50
CA GLN A 67 32.68 2.94 6.40
C GLN A 67 34.19 2.74 6.39
N LYS A 68 34.65 1.48 6.34
CA LYS A 68 36.08 1.16 6.27
C LYS A 68 36.69 1.65 4.95
N GLN A 69 36.00 1.48 3.83
CA GLN A 69 36.43 2.01 2.53
C GLN A 69 36.47 3.55 2.52
N LEU A 70 35.45 4.21 3.07
CA LEU A 70 35.43 5.67 3.20
C LEU A 70 36.60 6.17 4.05
N HIS A 71 36.91 5.48 5.16
CA HIS A 71 38.03 5.87 6.01
C HIS A 71 39.38 5.64 5.33
N GLN A 72 39.53 4.58 4.54
CA GLN A 72 40.72 4.35 3.71
C GLN A 72 40.90 5.46 2.68
N ASN A 73 39.86 5.80 1.92
CA ASN A 73 39.91 6.86 0.92
C ASN A 73 40.23 8.23 1.56
N GLN A 74 39.68 8.53 2.74
CA GLN A 74 40.01 9.75 3.49
C GLN A 74 41.47 9.80 3.96
N ASN A 75 42.06 8.66 4.30
CA ASN A 75 43.45 8.58 4.74
C ASN A 75 44.43 8.64 3.55
N GLU A 76 44.03 8.15 2.38
CA GLU A 76 44.79 8.35 1.13
C GLU A 76 44.81 9.82 0.74
N LEU A 77 43.67 10.52 0.81
CA LEU A 77 43.58 11.97 0.58
C LEU A 77 44.42 12.82 1.55
N LYS A 78 44.77 12.32 2.74
CA LYS A 78 45.63 13.01 3.73
C LYS A 78 47.12 12.76 3.53
N LYS A 79 47.50 11.71 2.80
CA LYS A 79 48.90 11.35 2.54
C LYS A 79 49.49 12.10 1.35
N GLU A 80 48.67 12.73 0.52
CA GLU A 80 49.10 13.64 -0.54
C GLU A 80 49.30 15.05 0.03
N SER A 81 50.51 15.59 -0.16
CA SER A 81 50.99 16.82 0.49
C SER A 81 50.29 18.09 -0.05
N PRO A 82 50.23 19.18 0.75
CA PRO A 82 49.19 20.21 0.64
C PRO A 82 49.56 21.35 -0.33
N THR A 83 49.66 21.09 -1.63
CA THR A 83 49.85 22.20 -2.61
C THR A 83 49.21 21.99 -4.00
N GLN A 84 48.57 20.86 -4.27
CA GLN A 84 47.71 20.68 -5.47
C GLN A 84 46.26 20.34 -5.13
N ASN A 85 45.82 20.66 -3.92
CA ASN A 85 44.52 20.22 -3.42
C ASN A 85 43.35 21.15 -3.80
N ASN A 86 43.60 22.31 -4.43
CA ASN A 86 42.50 23.21 -4.78
C ASN A 86 41.94 22.95 -6.18
N GLU A 87 42.76 22.48 -7.14
CA GLU A 87 42.30 22.23 -8.51
C GLU A 87 41.69 20.84 -8.69
N PHE A 88 42.15 19.85 -7.92
CA PHE A 88 41.64 18.48 -7.97
C PHE A 88 40.31 18.32 -7.22
N ILE A 89 40.15 19.03 -6.09
CA ILE A 89 38.88 19.11 -5.36
C ILE A 89 37.80 19.81 -6.20
N GLU A 90 38.15 20.84 -6.96
CA GLU A 90 37.23 21.51 -7.89
C GLU A 90 36.82 20.59 -9.05
N LYS A 91 37.76 19.84 -9.64
CA LYS A 91 37.46 18.85 -10.70
C LYS A 91 36.59 17.68 -10.22
N LEU A 92 36.80 17.17 -9.01
CA LEU A 92 35.97 16.11 -8.43
C LEU A 92 34.60 16.61 -7.96
N GLN A 93 34.48 17.85 -7.47
CA GLN A 93 33.18 18.47 -7.18
C GLN A 93 32.37 18.69 -8.46
N THR A 94 33.01 18.94 -9.60
CA THR A 94 32.34 19.15 -10.89
C THR A 94 31.82 17.85 -11.53
N GLN A 95 32.40 16.68 -11.19
CA GLN A 95 31.92 15.39 -11.72
C GLN A 95 30.92 14.65 -10.82
N LEU A 96 30.72 15.10 -9.57
CA LEU A 96 29.81 14.47 -8.60
C LEU A 96 28.64 15.37 -8.13
N GLN A 97 28.46 16.56 -8.71
CA GLN A 97 27.24 17.34 -8.51
C GLN A 97 26.17 16.92 -9.54
N PRO A 98 25.00 16.38 -9.14
CA PRO A 98 23.79 16.80 -9.82
C PRO A 98 23.55 18.29 -9.50
N PRO A 99 22.95 19.08 -10.42
CA PRO A 99 22.83 20.53 -10.28
C PRO A 99 22.15 20.93 -8.98
N LEU A 100 22.84 21.71 -8.16
CA LEU A 100 22.24 22.55 -7.14
C LEU A 100 21.97 23.92 -7.77
N GLU A 101 20.95 23.95 -8.62
CA GLU A 101 20.26 25.19 -8.97
C GLU A 101 18.83 25.12 -8.42
N THR A 102 18.61 26.00 -7.42
CA THR A 102 17.36 26.42 -6.82
C THR A 102 16.65 25.42 -5.88
N LEU A 103 17.21 25.29 -4.68
CA LEU A 103 16.36 25.46 -3.48
C LEU A 103 15.62 26.79 -3.65
N PRO A 104 14.27 26.85 -3.62
CA PRO A 104 13.61 28.13 -3.43
C PRO A 104 14.11 28.69 -2.10
N THR A 105 14.69 29.87 -2.17
CA THR A 105 15.12 30.65 -1.03
C THR A 105 13.97 30.74 -0.03
N LEU A 106 14.17 30.12 1.14
CA LEU A 106 13.43 30.45 2.36
C LEU A 106 13.61 31.94 2.62
N SER A 107 12.68 32.72 2.09
CA SER A 107 12.48 34.12 2.42
C SER A 107 11.09 34.24 3.06
N LYS A 108 11.14 34.29 4.39
CA LYS A 108 10.10 34.63 5.39
C LYS A 108 9.19 33.49 5.88
N PRO A 109 8.84 33.54 7.19
CA PRO A 109 8.29 32.42 7.93
C PRO A 109 6.80 32.29 7.64
N ASN A 110 6.36 31.11 7.23
CA ASN A 110 5.00 30.62 7.44
C ASN A 110 5.12 29.11 7.70
N ASN A 111 4.61 28.69 8.85
CA ASN A 111 4.73 27.35 9.38
C ASN A 111 3.82 26.36 8.64
N GLU A 112 4.23 25.78 7.52
CA GLU A 112 3.59 24.57 6.98
C GLU A 112 4.67 23.69 6.34
N GLU A 113 4.88 22.49 6.88
CA GLU A 113 5.71 21.45 6.27
C GLU A 113 5.17 21.16 4.86
N GLU A 114 5.99 21.31 3.82
CA GLU A 114 5.59 21.01 2.45
C GLU A 114 5.29 19.50 2.33
N SER A 115 4.01 19.15 2.44
CA SER A 115 3.53 17.77 2.27
C SER A 115 4.01 17.23 0.93
N LEU A 116 4.70 16.07 0.95
CA LEU A 116 5.18 15.36 -0.23
C LEU A 116 4.07 15.01 -1.23
N PHE A 117 2.82 14.93 -0.74
CA PHE A 117 1.65 14.59 -1.53
C PHE A 117 0.68 15.77 -1.50
N GLN A 118 0.60 16.48 -2.62
CA GLN A 118 -0.38 17.55 -2.84
C GLN A 118 -1.33 17.14 -3.95
N PRO A 119 -2.63 17.40 -3.80
CA PRO A 119 -3.58 17.13 -4.86
C PRO A 119 -3.33 18.10 -6.02
N THR A 120 -3.26 17.56 -7.23
CA THR A 120 -3.28 18.35 -8.45
C THR A 120 -4.66 18.95 -8.64
N ASP A 121 -4.69 20.22 -9.07
CA ASP A 121 -5.93 20.92 -9.40
C ASP A 121 -6.62 20.29 -10.63
N PRO A 122 -7.82 19.69 -10.46
CA PRO A 122 -8.54 19.03 -11.53
C PRO A 122 -8.99 19.98 -12.64
N GLN A 123 -9.07 21.29 -12.40
CA GLN A 123 -9.48 22.25 -13.41
C GLN A 123 -8.54 22.29 -14.61
N LYS A 124 -7.26 21.97 -14.39
CA LYS A 124 -6.21 21.88 -15.42
C LYS A 124 -6.42 20.71 -16.38
N PHE A 125 -7.25 19.74 -16.05
CA PHE A 125 -7.48 18.56 -16.88
C PHE A 125 -8.48 18.81 -18.01
N LEU A 126 -8.45 17.96 -19.04
CA LEU A 126 -9.41 18.02 -20.15
C LEU A 126 -10.79 17.58 -19.67
N SER A 127 -11.84 18.22 -20.17
CA SER A 127 -13.22 17.76 -19.96
C SER A 127 -13.57 16.62 -20.93
N PHE A 128 -14.63 15.89 -20.62
CA PHE A 128 -15.13 14.80 -21.47
C PHE A 128 -15.34 15.23 -22.93
N GLN A 129 -15.89 16.43 -23.14
CA GLN A 129 -16.19 16.97 -24.48
C GLN A 129 -14.94 17.19 -25.34
N GLN A 130 -13.77 17.33 -24.70
CA GLN A 130 -12.49 17.54 -25.37
C GLN A 130 -11.77 16.22 -25.69
N LEU A 131 -12.22 15.10 -25.10
CA LEU A 131 -11.69 13.78 -25.41
C LEU A 131 -12.39 13.20 -26.64
N ILE A 132 -11.59 12.77 -27.60
CA ILE A 132 -12.06 12.08 -28.79
C ILE A 132 -11.91 10.58 -28.55
N GLY A 133 -13.01 9.84 -28.64
CA GLY A 133 -13.03 8.38 -28.42
C GLY A 133 -13.52 8.01 -27.01
N PHE A 134 -13.12 6.83 -26.54
CA PHE A 134 -13.38 6.30 -25.18
C PHE A 134 -14.85 6.03 -24.81
N LYS A 135 -15.77 5.90 -25.78
CA LYS A 135 -17.21 5.79 -25.48
C LYS A 135 -17.52 4.59 -24.58
N GLU A 136 -16.90 3.45 -24.89
CA GLU A 136 -17.07 2.19 -24.19
C GLU A 136 -16.46 2.26 -22.78
N GLU A 137 -15.25 2.82 -22.65
CA GLU A 137 -14.56 3.01 -21.38
C GLU A 137 -15.32 3.97 -20.47
N PHE A 138 -15.88 5.05 -21.04
CA PHE A 138 -16.72 5.99 -20.30
C PHE A 138 -18.02 5.35 -19.81
N GLN A 139 -18.67 4.53 -20.64
CA GLN A 139 -19.85 3.79 -20.22
C GLN A 139 -19.53 2.83 -19.06
N ALA A 140 -18.34 2.20 -19.06
CA ALA A 140 -17.91 1.31 -17.98
C ALA A 140 -17.70 2.05 -16.64
N VAL A 141 -17.21 3.30 -16.68
CA VAL A 141 -16.96 4.12 -15.47
C VAL A 141 -18.12 5.03 -15.11
N GLU A 142 -19.20 5.08 -15.90
CA GLU A 142 -20.38 5.92 -15.64
C GLU A 142 -21.01 5.61 -14.28
N GLY A 143 -21.11 4.32 -13.91
CA GLY A 143 -21.62 3.91 -12.61
C GLY A 143 -20.78 4.44 -11.45
N PHE A 144 -19.45 4.49 -11.62
CA PHE A 144 -18.54 5.11 -10.66
C PHE A 144 -18.77 6.61 -10.56
N LEU A 145 -18.86 7.32 -11.69
CA LEU A 145 -19.14 8.76 -11.70
C LEU A 145 -20.47 9.10 -11.04
N ASN A 146 -21.50 8.29 -11.30
CA ASN A 146 -22.84 8.47 -10.75
C ASN A 146 -22.85 8.34 -9.22
N TYR A 147 -22.06 7.40 -8.67
CA TYR A 147 -21.92 7.23 -7.23
C TYR A 147 -21.42 8.50 -6.53
N PHE A 148 -20.38 9.13 -7.08
CA PHE A 148 -19.82 10.36 -6.49
C PHE A 148 -20.69 11.59 -6.72
N LYS A 149 -21.41 11.67 -7.85
CA LYS A 149 -22.32 12.79 -8.14
C LYS A 149 -23.58 12.76 -7.28
N ASN A 150 -24.10 11.57 -6.99
CA ASN A 150 -25.39 11.38 -6.34
C ASN A 150 -25.25 10.57 -5.03
N LYS A 151 -24.27 10.93 -4.20
CA LYS A 151 -23.88 10.16 -3.02
C LYS A 151 -25.04 9.95 -2.05
N GLU A 152 -25.94 10.93 -1.91
CA GLU A 152 -27.15 10.84 -1.09
C GLU A 152 -28.09 9.70 -1.50
N ASN A 153 -28.16 9.36 -2.78
CA ASN A 153 -29.04 8.29 -3.27
C ASN A 153 -28.56 6.89 -2.87
N TYR A 154 -27.30 6.78 -2.44
CA TYR A 154 -26.69 5.52 -1.99
C TYR A 154 -26.58 5.45 -0.45
N GLN A 155 -27.02 6.48 0.27
CA GLN A 155 -27.09 6.47 1.72
C GLN A 155 -28.42 5.87 2.20
N GLY A 156 -28.37 4.78 2.96
CA GLY A 156 -29.55 4.19 3.63
C GLY A 156 -30.27 3.06 2.89
N ILE A 157 -29.80 2.65 1.70
CA ILE A 157 -30.33 1.51 0.94
C ILE A 157 -29.41 0.29 1.13
N GLY A 158 -29.33 -0.26 2.35
CA GLY A 158 -28.30 -1.24 2.70
C GLY A 158 -26.88 -0.66 2.61
N GLU A 159 -25.87 -1.40 3.07
CA GLU A 159 -24.46 -1.02 2.85
C GLU A 159 -24.15 -1.13 1.35
N VAL A 160 -24.47 -0.09 0.57
CA VAL A 160 -23.89 0.04 -0.76
C VAL A 160 -22.42 0.32 -0.56
N GLU A 161 -21.60 -0.71 -0.78
CA GLU A 161 -20.15 -0.60 -0.68
C GLU A 161 -19.65 0.48 -1.64
N SER A 162 -18.73 1.32 -1.15
CA SER A 162 -18.02 2.27 -2.00
C SER A 162 -17.32 1.50 -3.12
N PRO A 163 -17.32 2.01 -4.37
CA PRO A 163 -16.61 1.35 -5.46
C PRO A 163 -15.14 1.10 -5.09
N LEU A 164 -14.68 -0.14 -5.28
CA LEU A 164 -13.40 -0.66 -4.77
C LEU A 164 -12.15 -0.12 -5.52
N GLY A 165 -12.33 0.43 -6.72
CA GLY A 165 -11.25 0.99 -7.54
C GLY A 165 -11.45 0.72 -9.04
N ILE A 166 -10.70 1.42 -9.88
CA ILE A 166 -10.68 1.23 -11.34
C ILE A 166 -9.27 0.80 -11.74
N LEU A 167 -9.17 -0.34 -12.44
CA LEU A 167 -7.93 -0.77 -13.09
C LEU A 167 -8.03 -0.49 -14.59
N MET A 168 -7.15 0.37 -15.09
CA MET A 168 -7.05 0.68 -16.51
C MET A 168 -5.87 -0.08 -17.11
N TYR A 169 -6.13 -0.95 -18.08
CA TYR A 169 -5.09 -1.73 -18.76
C TYR A 169 -5.21 -1.60 -20.28
N GLY A 170 -4.08 -1.78 -20.98
CA GLY A 170 -4.02 -1.70 -22.44
C GLY A 170 -2.66 -1.24 -22.93
N VAL A 171 -2.48 -1.25 -24.25
CA VAL A 171 -1.24 -0.86 -24.94
C VAL A 171 -0.80 0.56 -24.50
N PRO A 172 0.51 0.86 -24.39
CA PRO A 172 0.97 2.24 -24.14
C PRO A 172 0.47 3.21 -25.22
N GLY A 173 0.25 4.47 -24.84
CA GLY A 173 -0.22 5.51 -25.77
C GLY A 173 -1.72 5.52 -26.06
N THR A 174 -2.52 4.65 -25.43
CA THR A 174 -3.99 4.65 -25.56
C THR A 174 -4.72 5.66 -24.65
N GLY A 175 -4.00 6.59 -24.02
CA GLY A 175 -4.61 7.68 -23.26
C GLY A 175 -5.18 7.31 -21.88
N LYS A 176 -4.81 6.17 -21.28
CA LYS A 176 -5.24 5.76 -19.93
C LYS A 176 -5.04 6.86 -18.87
N THR A 177 -3.85 7.45 -18.82
CA THR A 177 -3.53 8.57 -17.91
C THR A 177 -4.40 9.81 -18.18
N THR A 178 -4.67 10.11 -19.46
CA THR A 178 -5.55 11.22 -19.85
C THR A 178 -6.99 10.96 -19.41
N LEU A 179 -7.49 9.74 -19.61
CA LEU A 179 -8.82 9.31 -19.18
C LEU A 179 -8.98 9.46 -17.66
N ALA A 180 -8.00 8.98 -16.88
CA ALA A 180 -8.00 9.11 -15.43
C ALA A 180 -8.10 10.56 -14.94
N ARG A 181 -7.31 11.46 -15.53
CA ARG A 181 -7.35 12.90 -15.23
C ARG A 181 -8.70 13.52 -15.58
N THR A 182 -9.27 13.18 -16.73
CA THR A 182 -10.60 13.66 -17.11
C THR A 182 -11.69 13.14 -16.16
N LEU A 183 -11.62 11.88 -15.73
CA LEU A 183 -12.57 11.35 -14.75
C LEU A 183 -12.53 12.13 -13.43
N ALA A 184 -11.35 12.54 -12.97
CA ALA A 184 -11.23 13.35 -11.76
C ALA A 184 -11.91 14.72 -11.89
N LYS A 185 -11.82 15.34 -13.07
CA LYS A 185 -12.53 16.58 -13.38
C LYS A 185 -14.04 16.39 -13.45
N GLU A 186 -14.50 15.33 -14.13
CA GLU A 186 -15.93 15.01 -14.29
C GLU A 186 -16.60 14.60 -12.99
N THR A 187 -15.82 14.12 -12.02
CA THR A 187 -16.27 13.81 -10.66
C THR A 187 -16.26 15.07 -9.80
N SER A 188 -16.97 16.14 -10.20
CA SER A 188 -17.12 17.35 -9.38
C SER A 188 -15.81 18.00 -8.90
N ASN A 189 -14.72 17.92 -9.68
CA ASN A 189 -13.39 18.40 -9.32
C ASN A 189 -12.84 17.83 -7.99
N LEU A 190 -12.98 16.51 -7.77
CA LEU A 190 -12.36 15.88 -6.61
C LEU A 190 -10.83 16.05 -6.62
N PRO A 191 -10.20 16.26 -5.44
CA PRO A 191 -8.75 16.27 -5.29
C PRO A 191 -8.11 15.05 -5.95
N PHE A 192 -7.12 15.28 -6.84
CA PHE A 192 -6.48 14.23 -7.62
C PHE A 192 -5.00 14.08 -7.22
N PHE A 193 -4.67 12.96 -6.59
CA PHE A 193 -3.32 12.62 -6.20
C PHE A 193 -2.70 11.73 -7.27
N GLU A 194 -1.82 12.30 -8.09
CA GLU A 194 -1.09 11.57 -9.12
C GLU A 194 0.22 11.05 -8.57
N VAL A 195 0.40 9.73 -8.55
CA VAL A 195 1.59 9.08 -8.01
C VAL A 195 2.11 8.05 -9.00
N SER A 196 3.34 8.23 -9.48
CA SER A 196 4.03 7.19 -10.26
C SER A 196 4.55 6.12 -9.31
N SER A 197 4.36 4.86 -9.69
CA SER A 197 4.86 3.69 -8.97
C SER A 197 6.38 3.70 -8.74
N SER A 198 7.13 4.31 -9.68
CA SER A 198 8.58 4.49 -9.61
C SER A 198 9.03 5.25 -8.35
N LEU A 199 8.17 6.11 -7.80
CA LEU A 199 8.40 6.85 -6.55
C LEU A 199 8.75 5.91 -5.39
N PHE A 200 8.18 4.70 -5.37
CA PHE A 200 8.35 3.74 -4.28
C PHE A 200 9.48 2.72 -4.52
N SER A 201 10.01 2.62 -5.75
CA SER A 201 10.85 1.48 -6.18
C SER A 201 12.35 1.64 -5.88
N GLN A 202 12.94 2.84 -6.00
CA GLN A 202 14.42 2.95 -6.06
C GLN A 202 15.06 4.02 -5.17
N LYS A 203 14.45 5.20 -5.03
CA LYS A 203 15.07 6.36 -4.37
C LYS A 203 14.96 6.33 -2.83
N TYR A 204 14.08 5.50 -2.28
CA TYR A 204 13.62 5.58 -0.89
C TYR A 204 13.57 4.21 -0.20
N LYS A 205 14.61 3.37 -0.36
CA LYS A 205 14.70 2.06 0.30
C LYS A 205 14.52 2.22 1.82
N GLY A 206 13.37 1.75 2.34
CA GLY A 206 12.99 1.83 3.76
C GLY A 206 11.93 2.90 4.11
N LEU A 207 11.68 3.88 3.23
CA LEU A 207 10.66 4.93 3.45
C LEU A 207 9.38 4.69 2.66
N ALA A 208 9.36 3.79 1.67
CA ALA A 208 8.19 3.51 0.84
C ALA A 208 6.91 3.18 1.65
N PRO A 209 6.92 2.32 2.69
CA PRO A 209 5.72 2.05 3.49
C PRO A 209 5.19 3.28 4.23
N GLN A 210 6.08 4.16 4.70
CA GLN A 210 5.70 5.42 5.34
C GLN A 210 5.10 6.37 4.31
N MET A 211 5.72 6.51 3.14
CA MET A 211 5.20 7.34 2.06
C MET A 211 3.80 6.90 1.60
N VAL A 212 3.54 5.59 1.53
CA VAL A 212 2.18 5.08 1.23
C VAL A 212 1.20 5.53 2.33
N LYS A 213 1.56 5.39 3.61
CA LYS A 213 0.72 5.84 4.73
C LYS A 213 0.45 7.35 4.64
N ASP A 214 1.46 8.14 4.33
CA ASP A 214 1.37 9.60 4.22
C ASP A 214 0.47 10.01 3.03
N LEU A 215 0.60 9.35 1.88
CA LEU A 215 -0.27 9.55 0.72
C LEU A 215 -1.75 9.30 1.09
N PHE A 216 -2.05 8.17 1.71
CA PHE A 216 -3.42 7.85 2.14
C PHE A 216 -3.92 8.75 3.27
N ALA A 217 -3.05 9.27 4.13
CA ALA A 217 -3.41 10.26 5.13
C ALA A 217 -3.78 11.61 4.49
N ALA A 218 -2.96 12.10 3.56
CA ALA A 218 -3.21 13.32 2.80
C ALA A 218 -4.50 13.23 1.98
N ALA A 219 -4.72 12.10 1.30
CA ALA A 219 -5.92 11.87 0.50
C ALA A 219 -7.19 11.84 1.38
N ARG A 220 -7.16 11.22 2.56
CA ARG A 220 -8.28 11.22 3.50
C ARG A 220 -8.59 12.62 4.02
N ALA A 221 -7.57 13.38 4.41
CA ALA A 221 -7.75 14.77 4.86
C ALA A 221 -8.36 15.66 3.75
N ALA A 222 -7.98 15.45 2.49
CA ALA A 222 -8.60 16.13 1.35
C ALA A 222 -10.05 15.65 1.11
N ALA A 223 -10.31 14.35 1.28
CA ALA A 223 -11.63 13.76 1.09
C ALA A 223 -12.67 14.25 2.10
N GLU A 224 -12.28 14.51 3.34
CA GLU A 224 -13.17 15.08 4.37
C GLU A 224 -13.71 16.46 3.97
N LYS A 225 -12.89 17.27 3.29
CA LYS A 225 -13.27 18.63 2.85
C LYS A 225 -14.03 18.64 1.53
N ASN A 226 -13.74 17.71 0.63
CA ASN A 226 -14.24 17.70 -0.74
C ASN A 226 -15.23 16.56 -1.03
N ASN A 227 -15.72 15.87 0.01
CA ASN A 227 -16.64 14.72 -0.07
C ASN A 227 -16.10 13.50 -0.86
N GLY A 228 -14.79 13.47 -1.13
CA GLY A 228 -14.08 12.41 -1.85
C GLY A 228 -12.66 12.83 -2.27
N ALA A 229 -11.84 11.87 -2.67
CA ALA A 229 -10.54 12.10 -3.29
C ALA A 229 -10.19 10.93 -4.22
N ILE A 230 -9.37 11.18 -5.24
CA ILE A 230 -8.92 10.18 -6.19
C ILE A 230 -7.40 10.03 -6.05
N ILE A 231 -6.93 8.81 -5.86
CA ILE A 231 -5.51 8.46 -5.94
C ILE A 231 -5.32 7.72 -7.26
N PHE A 232 -4.51 8.29 -8.14
CA PHE A 232 -4.13 7.67 -9.40
C PHE A 232 -2.71 7.14 -9.30
N LEU A 233 -2.57 5.82 -9.43
CA LEU A 233 -1.30 5.11 -9.43
C LEU A 233 -0.91 4.79 -10.86
N ASP A 234 0.04 5.54 -11.41
CA ASP A 234 0.56 5.27 -12.76
C ASP A 234 1.66 4.20 -12.71
N GLU A 235 1.79 3.43 -13.81
CA GLU A 235 2.81 2.37 -13.98
C GLU A 235 2.81 1.32 -12.85
N CYS A 236 1.65 1.00 -12.30
CA CYS A 236 1.53 0.15 -11.11
C CYS A 236 2.11 -1.27 -11.26
N GLU A 237 2.37 -1.72 -12.49
CA GLU A 237 3.04 -2.98 -12.78
C GLU A 237 4.41 -3.14 -12.09
N THR A 238 5.11 -2.04 -11.80
CA THR A 238 6.41 -2.10 -11.12
C THR A 238 6.29 -2.49 -9.65
N ILE A 239 5.16 -2.17 -9.01
CA ILE A 239 4.86 -2.50 -7.61
C ILE A 239 4.23 -3.90 -7.52
N PHE A 240 3.43 -4.29 -8.51
CA PHE A 240 2.70 -5.55 -8.54
C PHE A 240 3.46 -6.67 -9.28
N THR A 241 4.79 -6.64 -9.26
CA THR A 241 5.66 -7.53 -10.05
C THR A 241 5.55 -9.02 -9.69
N ASP A 242 4.94 -9.37 -8.54
CA ASP A 242 5.04 -10.74 -8.00
C ASP A 242 3.74 -11.27 -7.37
N LEU A 243 2.59 -11.11 -8.04
CA LEU A 243 1.37 -11.83 -7.64
C LEU A 243 1.30 -13.27 -8.19
N GLY A 244 2.16 -13.62 -9.16
CA GLY A 244 2.19 -14.94 -9.79
C GLY A 244 3.14 -15.95 -9.12
N THR A 245 4.05 -15.50 -8.26
CA THR A 245 4.92 -16.37 -7.44
C THR A 245 4.31 -16.72 -6.09
N LEU A 246 3.17 -16.09 -5.75
CA LEU A 246 2.29 -16.52 -4.67
C LEU A 246 1.39 -17.64 -5.20
N GLU A 247 1.98 -18.78 -5.55
CA GLU A 247 1.20 -20.01 -5.56
C GLU A 247 0.67 -20.24 -4.13
N ALA A 248 -0.60 -20.57 -4.03
CA ALA A 248 -1.29 -20.77 -2.78
C ALA A 248 -0.67 -21.95 -2.02
N ASP A 249 0.11 -21.64 -0.97
CA ASP A 249 0.40 -22.57 0.13
C ASP A 249 -0.86 -22.82 0.98
#